data_AF-A0A139XNU2-F1
#
_entry.id   AF-A0A139XNU2-F1
#
_cell.length_a   1.000
_cell.length_b   1.000
_cell.length_c   1.000
_cell.angle_alpha   90.00
_cell.angle_beta   90.00
_cell.angle_gamma   90.00
#
_symmetry.space_group_name_H-M   'P 1'
#
loop_
_entity.id
_entity.type
_entity.pdbx_description
1 polymer ?
#
loop_
_entity_poly.entity_id
_entity_poly.type
_entity_poly.pdbx_seq_one_letter_code
_entity_poly.pdbx_strand_id
1 'polypeptide(L)'
;VIVRSGWLEPGKWVVIGRNSGRIKKIWRSGEHVELKMAGPNEAVEIAGLGDLQASAGQALVQAANAQQAAKLAGMAERLDLRRQLRRAEASTAQAAKFAVEDLALKTASNLRRKQRKLSKYKQAVQNIKFVDELTDDDSEEADAEDLITTRQTVVQGIPQIGFIIKAADQGSLEAILQWIDTHNETVKAAQRLPEAVRGALKGAASERLRALADQRRSVELTEEEEAVDQSGEALQESERVLASRWLPICVLHCGVGPISVSDVNKAALTNSFVLGFGVSVLDNIDQVIHEKGVPVRNQNIIYRLFEDIEALYEYHFGSEFVYNQVGRMVVSRVATFTLKRSKGGIQTVVGVDVKDGTPSVQHFYSVMRDDNTLVEHLQIKSMQKNRQDVTTLQKGSRLGAIIFDSEFDDFQERDTINVFERSQRLPPDFLTSRRYLQSA
;
A
#
# COMPACT_ATOMS: atom_id res chain seq x y z
N VAL A 1 20.48 -11.97 25.31
CA VAL A 1 21.61 -11.03 25.48
C VAL A 1 22.91 -11.80 25.34
N ILE A 2 23.89 -11.29 24.60
CA ILE A 2 25.23 -11.89 24.53
C ILE A 2 26.17 -11.06 25.40
N VAL A 3 26.77 -11.66 26.42
CA VAL A 3 27.70 -10.97 27.31
C VAL A 3 29.00 -10.72 26.56
N ARG A 4 29.33 -9.46 26.25
CA ARG A 4 30.57 -9.12 25.53
C ARG A 4 31.77 -9.00 26.44
N SER A 5 31.57 -8.47 27.65
CA SER A 5 32.61 -8.26 28.64
C SER A 5 32.01 -8.25 30.05
N GLY A 6 32.81 -8.67 31.03
CA GLY A 6 32.39 -8.76 32.42
C GLY A 6 31.55 -10.00 32.73
N TRP A 7 30.96 -9.98 33.92
CA TRP A 7 30.15 -11.08 34.46
C TRP A 7 28.76 -10.56 34.79
N LEU A 8 27.74 -11.29 34.34
CA LEU A 8 26.35 -10.94 34.61
C LEU A 8 25.79 -11.84 35.71
N GLU A 9 25.25 -11.21 36.76
CA GLU A 9 24.74 -11.91 37.94
C GLU A 9 23.28 -11.53 38.24
N PRO A 10 22.46 -12.46 38.74
CA PRO A 10 21.15 -12.14 39.30
C PRO A 10 21.25 -11.12 40.42
N GLY A 11 20.27 -10.21 40.50
CA GLY A 11 20.17 -9.18 41.53
C GLY A 11 20.85 -7.85 41.20
N LYS A 12 21.63 -7.77 40.11
CA LYS A 12 22.29 -6.53 39.67
C LYS A 12 21.34 -5.63 38.86
N TRP A 13 21.64 -4.33 38.85
CA TRP A 13 20.90 -3.35 38.06
C TRP A 13 21.51 -3.22 36.68
N VAL A 14 20.66 -3.12 35.66
CA VAL A 14 21.09 -2.96 34.27
C VAL A 14 20.24 -1.93 33.55
N VAL A 15 20.81 -1.37 32.49
CA VAL A 15 20.21 -0.35 31.64
C VAL A 15 20.26 -0.82 30.19
N ILE A 16 19.14 -0.71 29.49
CA ILE A 16 18.99 -1.05 28.07
C ILE A 16 18.17 0.06 27.42
N GLY A 17 18.78 0.81 26.52
CA GLY A 17 18.12 1.96 25.86
C GLY A 17 17.60 2.97 26.89
N ARG A 18 16.28 3.17 26.90
CA ARG A 18 15.57 4.11 27.79
C ARG A 18 15.11 3.48 29.11
N ASN A 19 15.27 2.16 29.25
CA ASN A 19 14.69 1.42 30.35
C ASN A 19 15.79 0.89 31.27
N SER A 20 15.51 0.86 32.57
CA SER A 20 16.40 0.27 33.57
C SER A 20 15.62 -0.73 34.41
N GLY A 21 16.31 -1.77 34.88
CA GLY A 21 15.66 -2.85 35.61
C GLY A 21 16.66 -3.64 36.43
N ARG A 22 16.12 -4.49 37.31
CA ARG A 22 16.90 -5.39 38.14
C ARG A 22 16.78 -6.80 37.60
N ILE A 23 17.91 -7.46 37.38
CA ILE A 23 17.92 -8.86 36.97
C ILE A 23 17.34 -9.71 38.10
N LYS A 24 16.27 -10.44 37.82
CA LYS A 24 15.71 -11.42 38.77
C LYS A 24 16.34 -12.80 38.56
N LYS A 25 16.42 -13.23 37.29
CA LYS A 25 16.91 -14.55 36.90
C LYS A 25 17.61 -14.49 35.55
N ILE A 26 18.52 -15.44 35.34
CA ILE A 26 19.30 -15.62 34.10
C ILE A 26 19.23 -17.09 33.69
N TRP A 27 19.01 -17.36 32.41
CA TRP A 27 19.08 -18.70 31.82
C TRP A 27 20.05 -18.73 30.66
N ARG A 28 20.65 -19.89 30.38
CA ARG A 28 21.40 -20.07 29.13
C ARG A 28 20.42 -20.13 27.96
N SER A 29 20.69 -19.41 26.87
CA SER A 29 19.75 -19.38 25.74
C SER A 29 19.66 -20.77 25.08
N GLY A 30 18.43 -21.25 24.88
CA GLY A 30 18.15 -22.58 24.32
C GLY A 30 18.23 -23.76 25.30
N GLU A 31 18.75 -23.55 26.51
CA GLU A 31 18.77 -24.56 27.59
C GLU A 31 17.94 -24.03 28.77
N HIS A 32 16.95 -24.77 29.27
CA HIS A 32 16.17 -24.37 30.46
C HIS A 32 16.98 -24.50 31.78
N VAL A 33 18.27 -24.16 31.74
CA VAL A 33 19.21 -24.20 32.86
C VAL A 33 19.36 -22.79 33.42
N GLU A 34 18.96 -22.60 34.67
CA GLU A 34 19.13 -21.34 35.40
C GLU A 34 20.60 -21.15 35.79
N LEU A 35 21.17 -20.01 35.41
CA LEU A 35 22.57 -19.67 35.65
C LEU A 35 22.71 -18.77 36.88
N LYS A 36 23.70 -19.09 37.72
CA LYS A 36 24.10 -18.21 38.85
C LYS A 36 24.95 -17.02 38.39
N MET A 37 25.67 -17.18 37.29
CA MET A 37 26.54 -16.17 36.70
C MET A 37 26.74 -16.50 35.22
N ALA A 38 26.81 -15.47 34.38
CA ALA A 38 27.10 -15.60 32.95
C ALA A 38 28.37 -14.85 32.58
N GLY A 39 29.27 -15.51 31.85
CA GLY A 39 30.58 -14.98 31.46
C GLY A 39 30.62 -14.41 30.04
N PRO A 40 31.77 -13.86 29.62
CA PRO A 40 31.97 -13.35 28.26
C PRO A 40 31.70 -14.42 27.20
N ASN A 41 31.12 -14.01 26.08
CA ASN A 41 30.65 -14.84 24.96
C ASN A 41 29.49 -15.81 25.29
N GLU A 42 28.91 -15.74 26.49
CA GLU A 42 27.75 -16.55 26.83
C GLU A 42 26.45 -15.85 26.39
N ALA A 43 25.59 -16.60 25.70
CA ALA A 43 24.27 -16.15 25.29
C ALA A 43 23.24 -16.50 26.38
N VAL A 44 22.60 -15.49 26.93
CA VAL A 44 21.70 -15.63 28.08
C VAL A 44 20.37 -14.89 27.92
N GLU A 45 19.33 -15.48 28.50
CA GLU A 45 18.01 -14.90 28.63
C GLU A 45 17.85 -14.35 30.04
N ILE A 46 17.27 -13.15 30.17
CA ILE A 46 17.23 -12.38 31.41
C ILE A 46 15.79 -12.01 31.73
N ALA A 47 15.33 -12.28 32.94
CA ALA A 47 14.02 -11.84 33.42
C ALA A 47 14.14 -10.76 34.51
N GLY A 48 13.06 -9.98 34.66
CA GLY A 48 12.91 -8.99 35.74
C GLY A 48 13.11 -7.54 35.32
N LEU A 49 13.32 -7.28 34.03
CA LEU A 49 13.61 -5.96 33.50
C LEU A 49 12.36 -5.10 33.23
N GLY A 50 11.40 -5.01 34.15
CA GLY A 50 10.21 -4.13 34.02
C GLY A 50 9.45 -4.22 32.68
N ASP A 51 8.69 -3.17 32.33
CA ASP A 51 8.04 -3.00 31.02
C ASP A 51 9.11 -2.67 29.96
N LEU A 52 9.81 -3.70 29.50
CA LEU A 52 10.96 -3.53 28.63
C LEU A 52 10.53 -3.31 27.17
N GLN A 53 10.67 -2.10 26.67
CA GLN A 53 10.69 -1.80 25.23
C GLN A 53 12.15 -1.77 24.74
N ALA A 54 12.84 -2.91 24.79
CA ALA A 54 14.21 -3.02 24.26
C ALA A 54 14.19 -3.46 22.80
N SER A 55 14.83 -2.68 21.93
CA SER A 55 15.03 -3.06 20.52
C SER A 55 16.25 -3.98 20.39
N ALA A 56 16.18 -4.93 19.44
CA ALA A 56 17.32 -5.79 19.12
C ALA A 56 18.55 -4.95 18.73
N GLY A 57 19.75 -5.40 19.15
CA GLY A 57 21.01 -4.71 18.86
C GLY A 57 21.40 -3.59 19.84
N GLN A 58 20.55 -3.26 20.83
CA GLN A 58 20.90 -2.30 21.88
C GLN A 58 21.90 -2.88 22.88
N ALA A 59 22.84 -2.04 23.34
CA ALA A 59 23.81 -2.43 24.36
C ALA A 59 23.15 -2.48 25.75
N LEU A 60 23.41 -3.55 26.49
CA LEU A 60 23.03 -3.70 27.89
C LEU A 60 24.23 -3.33 28.76
N VAL A 61 24.04 -2.38 29.68
CA VAL A 61 25.10 -1.91 30.59
C VAL A 61 24.69 -2.15 32.03
N GLN A 62 25.61 -2.70 32.83
CA GLN A 62 25.40 -2.90 34.25
C GLN A 62 25.65 -1.60 35.03
N ALA A 63 24.75 -1.29 35.95
CA ALA A 63 24.86 -0.17 36.87
C ALA A 63 25.08 -0.68 38.30
N ALA A 64 25.74 0.10 39.15
CA ALA A 64 25.98 -0.31 40.53
C ALA A 64 24.67 -0.35 41.33
N ASN A 65 23.85 0.70 41.21
CA ASN A 65 22.65 0.92 42.02
C ASN A 65 21.46 1.38 41.16
N ALA A 66 20.24 1.26 41.70
CA ALA A 66 18.99 1.69 41.08
C ALA A 66 19.02 3.16 40.60
N GLN A 67 19.54 4.06 41.44
CA GLN A 67 19.64 5.50 41.12
C GLN A 67 20.60 5.77 39.95
N GLN A 68 21.72 5.05 39.88
CA GLN A 68 22.66 5.18 38.77
C GLN A 68 22.06 4.61 37.48
N ALA A 69 21.33 3.50 37.57
CA ALA A 69 20.63 2.90 36.44
C ALA A 69 19.57 3.86 35.85
N ALA A 70 18.77 4.48 36.71
CA ALA A 70 17.78 5.48 36.30
C ALA A 70 18.42 6.73 35.68
N LYS A 71 19.53 7.22 36.25
CA LYS A 71 20.27 8.37 35.71
C LYS A 71 20.88 8.07 34.33
N LEU A 72 21.44 6.88 34.15
CA LEU A 72 22.01 6.44 32.87
C LEU A 72 20.92 6.24 31.81
N ALA A 73 19.77 5.66 32.19
CA ALA A 73 18.62 5.52 31.30
C ALA A 73 18.10 6.89 30.81
N GLY A 74 17.92 7.85 31.72
CA GLY A 74 17.49 9.21 31.34
C GLY A 74 18.54 9.99 30.53
N MET A 75 19.83 9.73 30.73
CA MET A 75 20.90 10.32 29.91
C MET A 75 20.95 9.70 28.51
N ALA A 76 20.73 8.39 28.38
CA ALA A 76 20.63 7.70 27.10
C ALA A 76 19.41 8.20 26.29
N GLU A 77 18.27 8.40 26.96
CA GLU A 77 17.07 9.00 26.36
C GLU A 77 17.35 10.39 25.77
N ARG A 78 18.01 11.28 26.51
CA ARG A 78 18.39 12.62 26.04
C ARG A 78 19.33 12.57 24.83
N LEU A 79 20.26 11.61 24.80
CA LEU A 79 21.19 11.45 23.68
C LEU A 79 20.52 10.91 22.42
N ASP A 80 19.62 9.94 22.56
CA ASP A 80 18.89 9.37 21.42
C ASP A 80 17.83 10.34 20.88
N LEU A 81 17.13 11.08 21.74
CA LEU A 81 16.25 12.18 21.32
C LEU A 81 17.05 13.23 20.54
N ARG A 82 18.23 13.62 21.02
CA ARG A 82 19.11 14.58 20.34
C ARG A 82 19.63 14.04 18.99
N ARG A 83 19.86 12.73 18.86
CA ARG A 83 20.23 12.10 17.57
C ARG A 83 19.06 12.03 16.61
N GLN A 84 17.86 11.75 17.10
CA GLN A 84 16.63 11.74 16.29
C GLN A 84 16.30 13.15 15.79
N LEU A 85 16.37 14.15 16.67
CA LEU A 85 16.23 15.55 16.29
C LEU A 85 17.27 15.95 15.24
N ARG A 86 18.55 15.62 15.43
CA ARG A 86 19.58 15.90 14.42
C ARG A 86 19.36 15.21 13.08
N ARG A 87 18.80 13.98 13.06
CA ARG A 87 18.47 13.28 11.82
C ARG A 87 17.25 13.89 11.13
N ALA A 88 16.23 14.27 11.92
CA ALA A 88 15.06 14.98 11.42
C ALA A 88 15.48 16.35 10.86
N GLU A 89 16.24 17.15 11.63
CA GLU A 89 16.84 18.42 11.23
C GLU A 89 17.73 18.28 9.99
N ALA A 90 18.55 17.25 9.88
CA ALA A 90 19.36 17.01 8.69
C ALA A 90 18.50 16.68 7.46
N SER A 91 17.45 15.86 7.63
CA SER A 91 16.52 15.52 6.55
C SER A 91 15.66 16.72 6.12
N THR A 92 15.20 17.54 7.07
CA THR A 92 14.43 18.76 6.78
C THR A 92 15.31 19.85 6.20
N ALA A 93 16.56 20.02 6.67
CA ALA A 93 17.52 20.97 6.10
C ALA A 93 17.93 20.57 4.68
N GLN A 94 18.05 19.28 4.40
CA GLN A 94 18.37 18.77 3.06
C GLN A 94 17.16 18.93 2.12
N ALA A 95 15.95 18.61 2.59
CA ALA A 95 14.70 18.88 1.87
C ALA A 95 14.46 20.39 1.66
N ALA A 96 14.78 21.23 2.64
CA ALA A 96 14.68 22.69 2.54
C ALA A 96 15.71 23.25 1.56
N LYS A 97 16.94 22.74 1.52
CA LYS A 97 17.92 23.11 0.48
C LYS A 97 17.42 22.77 -0.92
N PHE A 98 16.92 21.56 -1.13
CA PHE A 98 16.33 21.17 -2.42
C PHE A 98 15.09 22.01 -2.77
N ALA A 99 14.25 22.33 -1.80
CA ALA A 99 13.08 23.19 -1.99
C ALA A 99 13.49 24.62 -2.34
N VAL A 100 14.46 25.22 -1.63
CA VAL A 100 14.99 26.56 -1.92
C VAL A 100 15.66 26.60 -3.29
N GLU A 101 16.39 25.56 -3.67
CA GLU A 101 17.02 25.46 -4.98
C GLU A 101 16.00 25.31 -6.12
N ASP A 102 14.94 24.51 -5.93
CA ASP A 102 13.82 24.40 -6.86
C ASP A 102 13.00 25.69 -6.95
N LEU A 103 12.77 26.38 -5.83
CA LEU A 103 12.10 27.69 -5.77
C LEU A 103 12.96 28.77 -6.42
N ALA A 104 14.29 28.72 -6.26
CA ALA A 104 15.25 29.60 -6.94
C ALA A 104 15.28 29.36 -8.45
N LEU A 105 15.23 28.10 -8.89
CA LEU A 105 15.14 27.74 -10.31
C LEU A 105 13.79 28.16 -10.91
N LYS A 106 12.68 27.96 -10.19
CA LYS A 106 11.33 28.40 -10.61
C LYS A 106 11.21 29.92 -10.63
N THR A 107 11.74 30.63 -9.64
CA THR A 107 11.78 32.10 -9.64
C THR A 107 12.69 32.64 -10.73
N ALA A 108 13.86 32.04 -10.99
CA ALA A 108 14.71 32.40 -12.13
C ALA A 108 14.03 32.14 -13.49
N SER A 109 13.29 31.05 -13.61
CA SER A 109 12.50 30.71 -14.82
C SER A 109 11.35 31.70 -15.02
N ASN A 110 10.65 32.05 -13.95
CA ASN A 110 9.58 33.04 -13.94
C ASN A 110 10.12 34.45 -14.18
N LEU A 111 11.30 34.79 -13.65
CA LEU A 111 12.00 36.04 -13.90
C LEU A 111 12.42 36.13 -15.36
N ARG A 112 12.93 35.04 -15.97
CA ARG A 112 13.23 34.97 -17.42
C ARG A 112 11.96 35.12 -18.27
N ARG A 113 10.85 34.48 -17.88
CA ARG A 113 9.53 34.66 -18.54
C ARG A 113 9.02 36.09 -18.38
N LYS A 114 9.11 36.68 -17.19
CA LYS A 114 8.75 38.08 -16.90
C LYS A 114 9.64 39.04 -17.67
N GLN A 115 10.96 38.82 -17.75
CA GLN A 115 11.89 39.62 -18.57
C GLN A 115 11.56 39.53 -20.06
N ARG A 116 11.15 38.35 -20.55
CA ARG A 116 10.73 38.16 -21.96
C ARG A 116 9.36 38.78 -22.25
N LYS A 117 8.46 38.82 -21.27
CA LYS A 117 7.19 39.56 -21.35
C LYS A 117 7.45 41.07 -21.24
N LEU A 118 8.28 41.53 -20.32
CA LEU A 118 8.72 42.91 -20.12
C LEU A 118 9.50 43.45 -21.32
N SER A 119 10.27 42.64 -22.06
CA SER A 119 10.94 43.09 -23.28
C SER A 119 9.94 43.33 -24.41
N LYS A 120 8.94 42.44 -24.57
CA LYS A 120 7.82 42.62 -25.49
C LYS A 120 6.93 43.81 -25.08
N TYR A 121 6.69 43.98 -23.77
CA TYR A 121 5.93 45.08 -23.22
C TYR A 121 6.69 46.41 -23.33
N LYS A 122 8.01 46.45 -23.10
CA LYS A 122 8.87 47.62 -23.36
C LYS A 122 8.88 48.01 -24.85
N GLN A 123 8.85 47.02 -25.75
CA GLN A 123 8.65 47.27 -27.19
C GLN A 123 7.28 47.89 -27.48
N ALA A 124 6.23 47.48 -26.77
CA ALA A 124 4.89 48.05 -26.91
C ALA A 124 4.74 49.42 -26.20
N VAL A 125 5.45 49.63 -25.09
CA VAL A 125 5.40 50.82 -24.23
C VAL A 125 6.34 51.93 -24.70
N GLN A 126 7.28 51.67 -25.62
CA GLN A 126 7.96 52.74 -26.38
C GLN A 126 6.98 53.64 -27.17
N ASN A 127 5.69 53.29 -27.26
CA ASN A 127 4.62 54.11 -27.82
C ASN A 127 3.70 54.82 -26.81
N ILE A 128 3.89 54.71 -25.48
CA ILE A 128 3.03 55.41 -24.50
C ILE A 128 3.88 55.92 -23.32
N LYS A 129 3.80 57.23 -23.04
CA LYS A 129 4.57 57.97 -22.02
C LYS A 129 3.99 57.80 -20.59
N PHE A 130 4.90 57.67 -19.60
CA PHE A 130 4.88 58.20 -18.19
C PHE A 130 3.75 57.70 -17.24
N VAL A 131 3.85 57.41 -15.92
CA VAL A 131 4.62 57.74 -14.66
C VAL A 131 4.41 56.50 -13.72
N ASP A 132 5.41 55.90 -13.02
CA ASP A 132 5.80 56.06 -11.58
C ASP A 132 4.67 55.67 -10.56
N GLU A 133 4.81 55.05 -9.38
CA GLU A 133 5.91 54.79 -8.43
C GLU A 133 5.34 53.92 -7.25
N LEU A 134 6.22 53.41 -6.35
CA LEU A 134 5.99 52.91 -4.95
C LEU A 134 5.58 51.43 -4.74
N THR A 135 5.99 50.64 -3.73
CA THR A 135 7.08 50.57 -2.71
C THR A 135 6.96 49.18 -2.07
N ASP A 136 8.08 48.51 -1.79
CA ASP A 136 8.16 47.27 -0.99
C ASP A 136 8.04 47.60 0.52
N ASP A 137 7.45 46.70 1.31
CA ASP A 137 7.93 46.44 2.68
C ASP A 137 7.49 45.07 3.20
N ASP A 138 8.41 44.48 3.97
CA ASP A 138 8.51 43.10 4.44
C ASP A 138 7.72 42.78 5.73
N SER A 139 7.73 41.48 6.06
CA SER A 139 7.49 40.81 7.36
C SER A 139 6.03 40.54 7.75
N GLU A 140 5.63 39.39 8.31
CA GLU A 140 6.26 38.59 9.36
C GLU A 140 5.98 37.07 9.24
N GLU A 141 6.97 36.27 9.63
CA GLU A 141 6.84 34.85 9.98
C GLU A 141 6.26 34.69 11.39
N ALA A 142 5.29 33.79 11.57
CA ALA A 142 4.95 33.26 12.89
C ALA A 142 4.39 31.81 12.82
N ASP A 143 5.00 30.99 13.67
CA ASP A 143 4.43 29.86 14.41
C ASP A 143 4.17 28.52 13.69
N ALA A 144 5.23 27.71 13.65
CA ALA A 144 5.18 26.27 13.43
C ALA A 144 5.57 25.52 14.72
N GLU A 145 4.61 25.34 15.64
CA GLU A 145 4.70 24.33 16.71
C GLU A 145 3.36 23.59 16.83
N ASP A 146 3.25 22.44 16.13
CA ASP A 146 2.37 21.31 16.47
C ASP A 146 2.67 20.14 15.51
N LEU A 147 3.81 19.48 15.69
CA LEU A 147 4.27 18.47 14.71
C LEU A 147 4.97 17.26 15.34
N ILE A 148 4.50 16.77 16.49
CA ILE A 148 4.68 15.36 16.86
C ILE A 148 3.39 14.88 17.54
N THR A 149 2.41 14.37 16.77
CA THR A 149 1.58 13.16 17.06
C THR A 149 0.55 12.94 15.93
N THR A 150 0.98 12.75 14.68
CA THR A 150 0.10 12.12 13.67
C THR A 150 0.95 11.52 12.56
N ARG A 151 1.40 10.27 12.75
CA ARG A 151 1.79 9.48 11.58
C ARG A 151 0.50 9.16 10.83
N GLN A 152 0.43 9.70 9.60
CA GLN A 152 -0.59 9.49 8.57
C GLN A 152 -1.95 10.13 8.90
N THR A 153 -2.16 11.33 8.37
CA THR A 153 -3.51 11.83 8.11
C THR A 153 -4.16 10.89 7.10
N VAL A 154 -5.08 10.06 7.56
CA VAL A 154 -6.05 9.35 6.72
C VAL A 154 -6.60 10.38 5.74
N VAL A 155 -6.28 10.23 4.46
CA VAL A 155 -6.84 11.13 3.45
C VAL A 155 -8.34 10.81 3.40
N GLN A 156 -9.17 11.69 3.97
CA GLN A 156 -10.60 11.45 4.02
C GLN A 156 -11.16 11.38 2.60
N GLY A 157 -12.05 10.41 2.38
CA GLY A 157 -12.72 10.20 1.09
C GLY A 157 -12.01 9.27 0.09
N ILE A 158 -10.77 8.85 0.35
CA ILE A 158 -10.07 7.87 -0.52
C ILE A 158 -10.11 6.48 0.15
N PRO A 159 -10.53 5.42 -0.58
CA PRO A 159 -10.57 4.07 -0.03
C PRO A 159 -9.17 3.59 0.34
N GLN A 160 -9.06 3.08 1.57
CA GLN A 160 -7.82 2.61 2.17
C GLN A 160 -8.16 1.53 3.19
N ILE A 161 -7.29 0.54 3.35
CA ILE A 161 -7.46 -0.53 4.32
C ILE A 161 -6.68 -0.18 5.58
N GLY A 162 -7.39 -0.04 6.70
CA GLY A 162 -6.78 0.17 8.01
C GLY A 162 -6.35 -1.15 8.65
N PHE A 163 -5.15 -1.18 9.22
CA PHE A 163 -4.66 -2.30 10.03
C PHE A 163 -4.21 -1.84 11.41
N ILE A 164 -4.50 -2.67 12.41
CA ILE A 164 -3.91 -2.65 13.75
C ILE A 164 -3.03 -3.88 13.90
N ILE A 165 -1.74 -3.69 14.17
CA ILE A 165 -0.75 -4.77 14.14
C ILE A 165 -0.18 -5.02 15.55
N LYS A 166 -0.18 -6.27 16.00
CA LYS A 166 0.47 -6.74 17.21
C LYS A 166 1.48 -7.82 16.89
N ALA A 167 2.69 -7.70 17.41
CA ALA A 167 3.74 -8.70 17.22
C ALA A 167 4.33 -9.17 18.55
N ALA A 168 4.88 -10.39 18.56
CA ALA A 168 5.51 -10.98 19.73
C ALA A 168 6.77 -10.22 20.18
N ASP A 169 7.51 -9.70 19.21
CA ASP A 169 8.77 -8.99 19.40
C ASP A 169 8.89 -7.82 18.41
N GLN A 170 9.79 -6.89 18.72
CA GLN A 170 10.02 -5.67 17.95
C GLN A 170 10.58 -5.96 16.54
N GLY A 171 11.41 -6.99 16.39
CA GLY A 171 12.02 -7.32 15.09
C GLY A 171 10.97 -7.81 14.09
N SER A 172 10.07 -8.67 14.55
CA SER A 172 8.92 -9.10 13.77
C SER A 172 7.99 -7.95 13.40
N LEU A 173 7.75 -7.01 14.31
CA LEU A 173 6.94 -5.83 14.02
C LEU A 173 7.57 -4.97 12.91
N GLU A 174 8.86 -4.68 13.01
CA GLU A 174 9.58 -3.87 12.03
C GLU A 174 9.60 -4.54 10.65
N ALA A 175 9.76 -5.87 10.59
CA ALA A 175 9.70 -6.62 9.34
C ALA A 175 8.33 -6.50 8.65
N ILE A 176 7.24 -6.58 9.42
CA ILE A 176 5.88 -6.43 8.88
C ILE A 176 5.67 -5.02 8.36
N LEU A 177 6.07 -3.99 9.11
CA LEU A 177 5.94 -2.59 8.70
C LEU A 177 6.75 -2.31 7.43
N GLN A 178 8.00 -2.78 7.38
CA GLN A 178 8.85 -2.62 6.21
C GLN A 178 8.27 -3.29 4.97
N TRP A 179 7.70 -4.49 5.13
CA TRP A 179 7.03 -5.18 4.02
C TRP A 179 5.82 -4.39 3.52
N ILE A 180 4.98 -3.86 4.42
CA ILE A 180 3.82 -3.02 4.05
C ILE A 180 4.27 -1.77 3.30
N ASP A 181 5.30 -1.08 3.76
CA ASP A 181 5.84 0.10 3.09
C ASP A 181 6.35 -0.25 1.68
N THR A 182 7.07 -1.35 1.55
CA THR A 182 7.55 -1.85 0.25
C THR A 182 6.40 -2.19 -0.68
N HIS A 183 5.35 -2.87 -0.18
CA HIS A 183 4.16 -3.21 -0.96
C HIS A 183 3.39 -1.95 -1.41
N ASN A 184 3.27 -0.95 -0.54
CA ASN A 184 2.66 0.33 -0.91
C ASN A 184 3.47 1.05 -2.01
N GLU A 185 4.79 0.99 -1.96
CA GLU A 185 5.66 1.56 -3.00
C GLU A 185 5.53 0.83 -4.34
N THR A 186 5.48 -0.51 -4.35
CA THR A 186 5.32 -1.29 -5.58
C THR A 186 3.96 -1.02 -6.23
N VAL A 187 2.89 -0.93 -5.46
CA VAL A 187 1.56 -0.57 -5.95
C VAL A 187 1.55 0.84 -6.57
N LYS A 188 2.22 1.81 -5.93
CA LYS A 188 2.38 3.17 -6.49
C LYS A 188 3.18 3.17 -7.80
N ALA A 189 4.28 2.41 -7.84
CA ALA A 189 5.16 2.33 -9.00
C ALA A 189 4.47 1.68 -10.22
N ALA A 190 3.53 0.76 -9.98
CA ALA A 190 2.77 0.09 -11.04
C ALA A 190 1.86 1.04 -11.85
N GLN A 191 1.62 2.28 -11.39
CA GLN A 191 0.80 3.35 -12.03
C GLN A 191 -0.63 2.96 -12.47
N ARG A 192 -1.05 1.71 -12.28
CA ARG A 192 -2.41 1.21 -12.49
C ARG A 192 -3.19 1.38 -11.19
N LEU A 193 -3.55 2.62 -10.89
CA LEU A 193 -4.50 2.92 -9.82
C LEU A 193 -5.82 2.19 -10.09
N PRO A 194 -6.40 1.47 -9.11
CA PRO A 194 -7.72 0.89 -9.23
C PRO A 194 -8.75 1.94 -9.67
N GLU A 195 -9.72 1.57 -10.49
CA GLU A 195 -10.71 2.52 -11.02
C GLU A 195 -11.49 3.23 -9.92
N ALA A 196 -11.84 2.51 -8.85
CA ALA A 196 -12.51 3.05 -7.66
C ALA A 196 -11.67 4.16 -7.00
N VAL A 197 -10.35 3.96 -6.89
CA VAL A 197 -9.42 4.93 -6.30
C VAL A 197 -9.29 6.16 -7.20
N ARG A 198 -9.24 5.96 -8.52
CA ARG A 198 -9.17 7.07 -9.48
C ARG A 198 -10.40 7.97 -9.40
N GLY A 199 -11.60 7.38 -9.30
CA GLY A 199 -12.84 8.14 -9.12
C GLY A 199 -12.84 8.95 -7.82
N ALA A 200 -12.45 8.32 -6.71
CA ALA A 200 -12.36 8.97 -5.41
C ALA A 200 -11.30 10.09 -5.38
N LEU A 201 -10.14 9.89 -6.03
CA LEU A 201 -9.09 10.90 -6.16
C LEU A 201 -9.59 12.16 -6.88
N LYS A 202 -10.35 11.99 -7.96
CA LYS A 202 -10.97 13.10 -8.69
C LYS A 202 -11.95 13.88 -7.82
N GLY A 203 -12.81 13.16 -7.10
CA GLY A 203 -13.74 13.74 -6.15
C GLY A 203 -13.02 14.56 -5.08
N ALA A 204 -12.07 13.95 -4.37
CA ALA A 204 -11.29 14.58 -3.32
C ALA A 204 -10.45 15.77 -3.83
N ALA A 205 -9.89 15.68 -5.03
CA ALA A 205 -9.16 16.78 -5.66
C ALA A 205 -10.09 17.97 -5.96
N SER A 206 -11.30 17.69 -6.46
CA SER A 206 -12.29 18.73 -6.76
C SER A 206 -12.79 19.43 -5.48
N GLU A 207 -13.03 18.69 -4.40
CA GLU A 207 -13.44 19.24 -3.10
C GLU A 207 -12.33 20.08 -2.48
N ARG A 208 -11.08 19.62 -2.56
CA ARG A 208 -9.92 20.37 -2.08
C ARG A 208 -9.76 21.70 -2.83
N LEU A 209 -9.96 21.70 -4.14
CA LEU A 209 -9.91 22.93 -4.94
C LEU A 209 -11.06 23.88 -4.60
N ARG A 210 -12.28 23.35 -4.33
CA ARG A 210 -13.41 24.16 -3.86
C ARG A 210 -13.12 24.80 -2.50
N ALA A 211 -12.62 24.02 -1.53
CA ALA A 211 -12.27 24.53 -0.21
C ALA A 211 -11.17 25.61 -0.29
N LEU A 212 -10.16 25.44 -1.15
CA LEU A 212 -9.13 26.44 -1.40
C LEU A 212 -9.71 27.70 -2.09
N ALA A 213 -10.68 27.55 -3.00
CA ALA A 213 -11.35 28.66 -3.64
C ALA A 213 -12.25 29.44 -2.65
N ASP A 214 -12.95 28.74 -1.76
CA ASP A 214 -13.77 29.35 -0.72
C ASP A 214 -12.90 30.09 0.32
N GLN A 215 -11.74 29.53 0.68
CA GLN A 215 -10.74 30.22 1.50
C GLN A 215 -10.19 31.48 0.80
N ARG A 216 -9.84 31.40 -0.49
CA ARG A 216 -9.39 32.58 -1.25
C ARG A 216 -10.46 33.67 -1.33
N ARG A 217 -11.72 33.29 -1.56
CA ARG A 217 -12.87 34.22 -1.56
C ARG A 217 -13.11 34.88 -0.20
N SER A 218 -12.76 34.21 0.90
CA SER A 218 -12.85 34.80 2.23
C SER A 218 -11.71 35.77 2.56
N VAL A 219 -10.59 35.71 1.83
CA VAL A 219 -9.37 36.50 2.07
C VAL A 219 -9.20 37.65 1.08
N GLU A 220 -9.72 37.55 -0.15
CA GLU A 220 -9.62 38.58 -1.19
C GLU A 220 -11.02 39.10 -1.62
N LEU A 221 -11.31 40.36 -1.30
CA LEU A 221 -12.31 41.17 -2.01
C LEU A 221 -11.59 41.82 -3.21
N THR A 222 -12.09 41.59 -4.43
CA THR A 222 -11.57 42.08 -5.74
C THR A 222 -10.26 41.36 -6.17
N GLU A 223 -10.05 40.86 -7.40
CA GLU A 223 -10.49 41.22 -8.75
C GLU A 223 -10.60 39.98 -9.67
N GLU A 224 -11.43 40.15 -10.70
CA GLU A 224 -11.48 39.57 -12.06
C GLU A 224 -11.15 38.09 -12.38
N GLU A 225 -12.06 37.53 -13.18
CA GLU A 225 -12.10 36.20 -13.75
C GLU A 225 -10.92 35.91 -14.71
N GLU A 226 -9.83 35.31 -14.22
CA GLU A 226 -9.05 34.35 -15.03
C GLU A 226 -9.62 32.93 -14.87
N ALA A 227 -10.93 32.79 -14.99
CA ALA A 227 -11.58 31.49 -15.11
C ALA A 227 -11.57 31.14 -16.60
N VAL A 228 -10.79 30.13 -17.03
CA VAL A 228 -11.22 29.16 -18.07
C VAL A 228 -10.19 28.06 -18.38
N ASP A 229 -8.88 28.17 -18.09
CA ASP A 229 -7.92 27.10 -18.48
C ASP A 229 -7.05 26.53 -17.34
N GLN A 230 -7.00 27.17 -16.16
CA GLN A 230 -6.21 26.71 -15.02
C GLN A 230 -6.90 25.62 -14.17
N SER A 231 -8.20 25.37 -14.39
CA SER A 231 -8.96 24.38 -13.61
C SER A 231 -8.55 22.94 -13.91
N GLY A 232 -8.21 22.64 -15.17
CA GLY A 232 -7.74 21.32 -15.59
C GLY A 232 -6.35 20.98 -15.06
N GLU A 233 -5.39 21.91 -15.20
CA GLU A 233 -4.03 21.73 -14.69
C GLU A 233 -3.98 21.68 -13.16
N ALA A 234 -4.74 22.56 -12.48
CA ALA A 234 -4.82 22.55 -11.02
C ALA A 234 -5.48 21.27 -10.47
N LEU A 235 -6.49 20.74 -11.16
CA LEU A 235 -7.10 19.47 -10.82
C LEU A 235 -6.11 18.32 -10.99
N GLN A 236 -5.40 18.27 -12.12
CA GLN A 236 -4.43 17.22 -12.39
C GLN A 236 -3.24 17.25 -11.41
N GLU A 237 -2.78 18.44 -11.01
CA GLU A 237 -1.75 18.58 -9.99
C GLU A 237 -2.27 18.15 -8.60
N SER A 238 -3.49 18.54 -8.24
CA SER A 238 -4.11 18.09 -6.98
C SER A 238 -4.31 16.57 -6.96
N GLU A 239 -4.76 15.97 -8.06
CA GLU A 239 -4.87 14.52 -8.22
C GLU A 239 -3.50 13.84 -8.05
N ARG A 240 -2.44 14.38 -8.65
CA ARG A 240 -1.06 13.86 -8.49
C ARG A 240 -0.58 13.93 -7.05
N VAL A 241 -0.83 15.04 -6.36
CA VAL A 241 -0.46 15.23 -4.95
C VAL A 241 -1.24 14.28 -4.04
N LEU A 242 -2.52 14.03 -4.31
CA LEU A 242 -3.31 13.08 -3.52
C LEU A 242 -2.90 11.64 -3.82
N ALA A 243 -2.62 11.30 -5.08
CA ALA A 243 -2.15 9.98 -5.48
C ALA A 243 -0.79 9.64 -4.87
N SER A 244 0.12 10.61 -4.75
CA SER A 244 1.44 10.39 -4.11
C SER A 244 1.31 10.12 -2.61
N ARG A 245 0.33 10.74 -1.95
CA ARG A 245 0.04 10.58 -0.51
C ARG A 245 -0.84 9.39 -0.17
N TRP A 246 -1.64 8.91 -1.11
CA TRP A 246 -2.51 7.77 -0.92
C TRP A 246 -1.70 6.51 -0.57
N LEU A 247 -2.16 5.75 0.41
CA LEU A 247 -1.59 4.46 0.77
C LEU A 247 -2.74 3.46 0.74
N PRO A 248 -2.67 2.38 -0.05
CA PRO A 248 -3.73 1.38 -0.07
C PRO A 248 -3.83 0.64 1.26
N ILE A 249 -2.69 0.40 1.91
CA ILE A 249 -2.58 -0.25 3.22
C ILE A 249 -2.07 0.78 4.24
N CYS A 250 -2.89 1.11 5.24
CA CYS A 250 -2.60 2.09 6.28
C CYS A 250 -2.49 1.41 7.65
N VAL A 251 -1.37 1.60 8.35
CA VAL A 251 -1.19 1.08 9.71
C VAL A 251 -1.64 2.13 10.71
N LEU A 252 -2.82 1.93 11.30
CA LEU A 252 -3.43 2.87 12.24
C LEU A 252 -2.82 2.78 13.64
N HIS A 253 -2.51 1.55 14.07
CA HIS A 253 -1.86 1.31 15.35
C HIS A 253 -0.95 0.10 15.26
N CYS A 254 0.22 0.19 15.87
CA CYS A 254 1.14 -0.94 16.01
C CYS A 254 1.65 -1.05 17.44
N GLY A 255 1.98 -2.26 17.88
CA GLY A 255 2.60 -2.48 19.19
C GLY A 255 3.12 -3.90 19.37
N VAL A 256 3.98 -4.06 20.36
CA VAL A 256 4.49 -5.37 20.78
C VAL A 256 3.65 -5.87 21.96
N GLY A 257 3.34 -7.17 21.96
CA GLY A 257 2.56 -7.82 23.02
C GLY A 257 1.22 -8.37 22.54
N PRO A 258 0.46 -9.03 23.45
CA PRO A 258 -0.78 -9.69 23.11
C PRO A 258 -1.85 -8.73 22.59
N ILE A 259 -2.81 -9.26 21.83
CA ILE A 259 -3.97 -8.48 21.39
C ILE A 259 -4.83 -8.15 22.62
N SER A 260 -5.22 -6.88 22.78
CA SER A 260 -6.04 -6.41 23.89
C SER A 260 -7.43 -5.97 23.45
N VAL A 261 -8.36 -5.83 24.41
CA VAL A 261 -9.71 -5.30 24.16
C VAL A 261 -9.67 -3.87 23.59
N SER A 262 -8.66 -3.07 23.99
CA SER A 262 -8.48 -1.71 23.46
C SER A 262 -8.21 -1.71 21.96
N ASP A 263 -7.46 -2.70 21.46
CA ASP A 263 -7.16 -2.82 20.03
C ASP A 263 -8.41 -3.21 19.22
N VAL A 264 -9.22 -4.13 19.74
CA VAL A 264 -10.51 -4.50 19.14
C VAL A 264 -11.48 -3.32 19.14
N ASN A 265 -11.50 -2.52 20.21
CA ASN A 265 -12.33 -1.31 20.30
C ASN A 265 -11.92 -0.25 19.28
N LYS A 266 -10.61 0.01 19.15
CA LYS A 266 -10.09 0.92 18.11
C LYS A 266 -10.47 0.42 16.73
N ALA A 267 -10.29 -0.87 16.47
CA ALA A 267 -10.62 -1.47 15.19
C ALA A 267 -12.10 -1.35 14.82
N ALA A 268 -13.00 -1.51 15.79
CA ALA A 268 -14.43 -1.32 15.59
C ALA A 268 -14.79 0.14 15.24
N LEU A 269 -14.09 1.12 15.83
CA LEU A 269 -14.32 2.54 15.57
C LEU A 269 -13.80 2.97 14.20
N THR A 270 -12.67 2.41 13.77
CA THR A 270 -12.00 2.79 12.52
C THR A 270 -12.31 1.88 11.34
N ASN A 271 -13.18 0.87 11.54
CA ASN A 271 -13.46 -0.21 10.58
C ASN A 271 -12.17 -0.83 10.02
N SER A 272 -11.23 -1.17 10.90
CA SER A 272 -9.91 -1.72 10.53
C SER A 272 -9.73 -3.17 10.96
N PHE A 273 -8.80 -3.87 10.31
CA PHE A 273 -8.45 -5.24 10.63
C PHE A 273 -7.45 -5.31 11.78
N VAL A 274 -7.55 -6.33 12.64
CA VAL A 274 -6.54 -6.60 13.68
C VAL A 274 -5.69 -7.79 13.26
N LEU A 275 -4.38 -7.59 13.17
CA LEU A 275 -3.40 -8.61 12.82
C LEU A 275 -2.46 -8.88 14.00
N GLY A 276 -2.37 -10.15 14.40
CA GLY A 276 -1.45 -10.68 15.40
C GLY A 276 -0.37 -11.53 14.73
N PHE A 277 0.89 -11.33 15.11
CA PHE A 277 2.00 -12.17 14.70
C PHE A 277 2.73 -12.77 15.91
N GLY A 278 2.64 -14.08 16.08
CA GLY A 278 3.30 -14.81 17.17
C GLY A 278 2.80 -14.43 18.57
N VAL A 279 1.64 -13.77 18.66
CA VAL A 279 1.07 -13.27 19.91
C VAL A 279 -0.04 -14.18 20.39
N SER A 280 -0.23 -14.26 21.70
CA SER A 280 -1.44 -14.88 22.25
C SER A 280 -2.59 -13.86 22.29
N VAL A 281 -3.82 -14.34 22.14
CA VAL A 281 -5.02 -13.55 22.38
C VAL A 281 -5.38 -13.70 23.86
N LEU A 282 -5.66 -12.60 24.57
CA LEU A 282 -6.06 -12.67 25.99
C LEU A 282 -7.47 -13.28 26.12
N ASP A 283 -7.72 -13.91 27.27
CA ASP A 283 -9.03 -14.48 27.59
C ASP A 283 -10.14 -13.42 27.56
N ASN A 284 -11.35 -13.83 27.17
CA ASN A 284 -12.56 -13.00 26.99
C ASN A 284 -12.55 -12.03 25.79
N ILE A 285 -11.49 -12.00 24.98
CA ILE A 285 -11.47 -11.17 23.78
C ILE A 285 -12.40 -11.73 22.69
N ASP A 286 -12.52 -13.06 22.57
CA ASP A 286 -13.35 -13.70 21.54
C ASP A 286 -14.81 -13.26 21.61
N GLN A 287 -15.36 -13.07 22.82
CA GLN A 287 -16.72 -12.57 23.00
C GLN A 287 -16.87 -11.15 22.45
N VAL A 288 -15.91 -10.27 22.73
CA VAL A 288 -15.91 -8.88 22.23
C VAL A 288 -15.72 -8.84 20.71
N ILE A 289 -14.87 -9.72 20.17
CA ILE A 289 -14.67 -9.89 18.73
C ILE A 289 -16.00 -10.27 18.06
N HIS A 290 -16.72 -11.25 18.60
CA HIS A 290 -18.01 -11.68 18.06
C HIS A 290 -19.11 -10.62 18.19
N GLU A 291 -19.17 -9.92 19.33
CA GLU A 291 -20.16 -8.86 19.58
C GLU A 291 -19.98 -7.67 18.62
N LYS A 292 -18.73 -7.24 18.45
CA LYS A 292 -18.39 -6.11 17.57
C LYS A 292 -18.32 -6.52 16.10
N GLY A 293 -18.02 -7.79 15.83
CA GLY A 293 -17.84 -8.32 14.48
C GLY A 293 -16.53 -7.86 13.83
N VAL A 294 -15.50 -7.60 14.63
CA VAL A 294 -14.19 -7.14 14.13
C VAL A 294 -13.41 -8.33 13.57
N PRO A 295 -12.90 -8.26 12.33
CA PRO A 295 -12.03 -9.30 11.79
C PRO A 295 -10.66 -9.26 12.48
N VAL A 296 -10.37 -10.31 13.27
CA VAL A 296 -9.10 -10.50 13.96
C VAL A 296 -8.41 -11.73 13.40
N ARG A 297 -7.15 -11.57 12.98
CA ARG A 297 -6.35 -12.68 12.48
C ARG A 297 -5.04 -12.78 13.25
N ASN A 298 -4.72 -13.98 13.72
CA ASN A 298 -3.49 -14.27 14.43
C ASN A 298 -2.73 -15.38 13.70
N GLN A 299 -1.48 -15.10 13.33
CA GLN A 299 -0.62 -16.00 12.55
C GLN A 299 0.72 -16.18 13.25
N ASN A 300 1.28 -17.39 13.14
CA ASN A 300 2.62 -17.69 13.67
C ASN A 300 3.70 -17.78 12.57
N ILE A 301 3.30 -17.69 11.30
CA ILE A 301 4.19 -17.78 10.13
C ILE A 301 4.06 -16.48 9.34
N ILE A 302 5.18 -15.77 9.18
CA ILE A 302 5.16 -14.40 8.67
C ILE A 302 4.72 -14.33 7.19
N TYR A 303 5.10 -15.33 6.39
CA TYR A 303 4.69 -15.40 4.98
C TYR A 303 3.18 -15.56 4.82
N ARG A 304 2.53 -16.36 5.68
CA ARG A 304 1.07 -16.50 5.68
C ARG A 304 0.38 -15.20 6.07
N LEU A 305 1.00 -14.41 6.96
CA LEU A 305 0.48 -13.09 7.29
C LEU A 305 0.56 -12.14 6.09
N PHE A 306 1.67 -12.18 5.34
CA PHE A 306 1.81 -11.39 4.12
C PHE A 306 0.80 -11.81 3.05
N GLU A 307 0.60 -13.12 2.85
CA GLU A 307 -0.44 -13.66 1.97
C GLU A 307 -1.84 -13.19 2.39
N ASP A 308 -2.16 -13.21 3.70
CA ASP A 308 -3.43 -12.71 4.21
C ASP A 308 -3.62 -11.20 3.94
N ILE A 309 -2.56 -10.38 4.09
CA ILE A 309 -2.60 -8.95 3.79
C ILE A 309 -2.77 -8.71 2.28
N GLU A 310 -2.04 -9.44 1.45
CA GLU A 310 -2.17 -9.39 -0.01
C GLU A 310 -3.58 -9.79 -0.46
N ALA A 311 -4.14 -10.87 0.10
CA ALA A 311 -5.50 -11.30 -0.21
C ALA A 311 -6.55 -10.24 0.17
N LEU A 312 -6.37 -9.52 1.27
CA LEU A 312 -7.22 -8.39 1.64
C LEU A 312 -7.09 -7.24 0.66
N TYR A 313 -5.85 -6.86 0.32
CA TYR A 313 -5.60 -5.84 -0.69
C TYR A 313 -6.26 -6.19 -2.02
N GLU A 314 -6.06 -7.42 -2.48
CA GLU A 314 -6.64 -7.94 -3.72
C GLU A 314 -8.16 -8.00 -3.72
N TYR A 315 -8.77 -8.30 -2.58
CA TYR A 315 -10.22 -8.30 -2.43
C TYR A 315 -10.81 -6.89 -2.52
N HIS A 316 -10.16 -5.90 -1.88
CA HIS A 316 -10.66 -4.52 -1.83
C HIS A 316 -10.31 -3.69 -3.07
N PHE A 317 -9.16 -3.94 -3.70
CA PHE A 317 -8.62 -3.10 -4.77
C PHE A 317 -8.32 -3.83 -6.07
N GLY A 318 -8.33 -5.17 -6.05
CA GLY A 318 -8.10 -5.97 -7.25
C GLY A 318 -9.30 -6.00 -8.18
N SER A 319 -9.16 -6.75 -9.27
CA SER A 319 -10.27 -7.02 -10.18
C SER A 319 -11.38 -7.78 -9.46
N GLU A 320 -12.62 -7.32 -9.59
CA GLU A 320 -13.80 -8.02 -9.08
C GLU A 320 -13.93 -9.44 -9.66
N PHE A 321 -13.39 -9.65 -10.86
CA PHE A 321 -13.44 -10.94 -11.55
C PHE A 321 -12.07 -11.60 -11.64
N VAL A 322 -12.04 -12.90 -11.36
CA VAL A 322 -10.87 -13.76 -11.52
C VAL A 322 -11.12 -14.72 -12.68
N TYR A 323 -10.11 -14.85 -13.53
CA TYR A 323 -10.12 -15.73 -14.70
C TYR A 323 -9.42 -17.03 -14.34
N ASN A 324 -10.20 -18.06 -13.97
CA ASN A 324 -9.67 -19.36 -13.62
C ASN A 324 -9.48 -20.21 -14.87
N GLN A 325 -8.29 -20.76 -15.09
CA GLN A 325 -8.06 -21.63 -16.24
C GLN A 325 -8.84 -22.94 -16.06
N VAL A 326 -9.85 -23.16 -16.89
CA VAL A 326 -10.73 -24.34 -16.85
C VAL A 326 -10.39 -25.38 -17.92
N GLY A 327 -9.61 -25.01 -18.92
CA GLY A 327 -9.27 -25.93 -20.00
C GLY A 327 -8.18 -25.46 -20.94
N ARG A 328 -7.80 -26.38 -21.82
CA ARG A 328 -6.80 -26.17 -22.88
C ARG A 328 -7.25 -26.88 -24.14
N MET A 329 -7.16 -26.18 -25.26
CA MET A 329 -7.43 -26.72 -26.59
C MET A 329 -6.28 -26.35 -27.55
N VAL A 330 -6.20 -27.08 -28.66
CA VAL A 330 -5.21 -26.85 -29.70
C VAL A 330 -5.93 -26.61 -31.01
N VAL A 331 -5.48 -25.61 -31.77
CA VAL A 331 -5.98 -25.34 -33.10
C VAL A 331 -5.54 -26.46 -34.04
N SER A 332 -6.52 -27.15 -34.61
CA SER A 332 -6.32 -28.23 -35.57
C SER A 332 -6.28 -27.72 -37.00
N ARG A 333 -7.18 -26.78 -37.35
CA ARG A 333 -7.32 -26.20 -38.70
C ARG A 333 -7.88 -24.79 -38.60
N VAL A 334 -7.55 -23.94 -39.56
CA VAL A 334 -8.14 -22.59 -39.67
C VAL A 334 -8.75 -22.46 -41.06
N ALA A 335 -9.99 -22.02 -41.14
CA ALA A 335 -10.69 -21.83 -42.41
C ALA A 335 -11.46 -20.51 -42.39
N THR A 336 -11.29 -19.67 -43.40
CA THR A 336 -12.05 -18.44 -43.55
C THR A 336 -13.33 -18.72 -44.34
N PHE A 337 -14.47 -18.32 -43.78
CA PHE A 337 -15.78 -18.45 -44.43
C PHE A 337 -16.39 -17.07 -44.67
N THR A 338 -16.81 -16.83 -45.91
CA THR A 338 -17.56 -15.62 -46.28
C THR A 338 -19.05 -15.94 -46.22
N LEU A 339 -19.77 -15.39 -45.24
CA LEU A 339 -21.23 -15.53 -45.18
C LEU A 339 -21.89 -14.64 -46.24
N LYS A 340 -22.49 -15.24 -47.27
CA LYS A 340 -23.12 -14.54 -48.40
C LYS A 340 -24.40 -13.75 -48.06
N ARG A 341 -24.90 -13.72 -46.81
CA ARG A 341 -26.28 -13.29 -46.49
C ARG A 341 -26.47 -12.24 -45.38
N SER A 342 -25.42 -11.69 -44.82
CA SER A 342 -25.55 -10.56 -43.87
C SER A 342 -24.38 -9.61 -44.10
N LYS A 343 -24.53 -8.34 -43.71
CA LYS A 343 -23.49 -7.29 -43.73
C LYS A 343 -22.31 -7.60 -42.78
N GLY A 344 -21.92 -8.86 -42.61
CA GLY A 344 -20.81 -9.31 -41.79
C GLY A 344 -19.70 -9.81 -42.71
N GLY A 345 -18.51 -9.26 -42.56
CA GLY A 345 -17.34 -9.56 -43.38
C GLY A 345 -16.89 -11.03 -43.34
N ILE A 346 -15.69 -11.26 -43.87
CA ILE A 346 -15.00 -12.55 -43.80
C ILE A 346 -14.92 -12.96 -42.33
N GLN A 347 -15.37 -14.17 -41.98
CA GLN A 347 -15.26 -14.71 -40.62
C GLN A 347 -14.30 -15.89 -40.61
N THR A 348 -13.37 -15.88 -39.67
CA THR A 348 -12.41 -16.96 -39.47
C THR A 348 -13.01 -18.03 -38.56
N VAL A 349 -13.16 -19.24 -39.09
CA VAL A 349 -13.61 -20.43 -38.36
C VAL A 349 -12.38 -21.23 -37.93
N VAL A 350 -12.24 -21.41 -36.62
CA VAL A 350 -11.12 -22.14 -36.02
C VAL A 350 -11.59 -23.53 -35.64
N GLY A 351 -11.01 -24.54 -36.27
CA GLY A 351 -11.17 -25.94 -35.91
C GLY A 351 -10.30 -26.27 -34.71
N VAL A 352 -10.90 -26.67 -33.59
CA VAL A 352 -10.19 -26.93 -32.33
C VAL A 352 -10.37 -28.37 -31.85
N ASP A 353 -9.33 -28.87 -31.20
CA ASP A 353 -9.35 -30.13 -30.46
C ASP A 353 -9.16 -29.85 -28.96
N VAL A 354 -10.13 -30.29 -28.15
CA VAL A 354 -10.09 -30.09 -26.70
C VAL A 354 -9.15 -31.12 -26.07
N LYS A 355 -8.06 -30.65 -25.47
CA LYS A 355 -7.13 -31.50 -24.72
C LYS A 355 -7.67 -31.77 -23.32
N ASP A 356 -7.98 -30.70 -22.60
CA ASP A 356 -8.43 -30.76 -21.21
C ASP A 356 -9.51 -29.71 -20.93
N GLY A 357 -10.38 -30.02 -19.97
CA GLY A 357 -11.47 -29.15 -19.54
C GLY A 357 -12.75 -29.27 -20.36
N THR A 358 -13.71 -28.41 -20.02
CA THR A 358 -15.02 -28.28 -20.67
C THR A 358 -15.23 -26.85 -21.14
N PRO A 359 -14.80 -26.51 -22.37
CA PRO A 359 -14.98 -25.17 -22.92
C PRO A 359 -16.47 -24.83 -23.06
N SER A 360 -16.83 -23.56 -22.83
CA SER A 360 -18.19 -23.05 -22.93
C SER A 360 -18.19 -21.72 -23.67
N VAL A 361 -19.26 -21.42 -24.40
CA VAL A 361 -19.42 -20.13 -25.09
C VAL A 361 -19.33 -18.93 -24.12
N GLN A 362 -19.67 -19.14 -22.85
CA GLN A 362 -19.58 -18.11 -21.79
C GLN A 362 -18.18 -17.88 -21.24
N HIS A 363 -17.22 -18.75 -21.57
CA HIS A 363 -15.83 -18.62 -21.11
C HIS A 363 -15.05 -17.62 -21.97
N PHE A 364 -13.92 -17.17 -21.43
CA PHE A 364 -12.95 -16.32 -22.11
C PHE A 364 -11.79 -17.16 -22.62
N TYR A 365 -11.19 -16.74 -23.73
CA TYR A 365 -10.17 -17.50 -24.43
C TYR A 365 -8.91 -16.65 -24.63
N SER A 366 -7.74 -17.26 -24.43
CA SER A 366 -6.46 -16.63 -24.77
C SER A 366 -5.68 -17.53 -25.70
N VAL A 367 -5.11 -16.93 -26.75
CA VAL A 367 -4.36 -17.63 -27.79
C VAL A 367 -2.87 -17.47 -27.52
N MET A 368 -2.16 -18.58 -27.54
CA MET A 368 -0.72 -18.69 -27.28
C MET A 368 -0.03 -19.35 -28.47
N ARG A 369 1.09 -18.79 -28.90
CA ARG A 369 1.99 -19.35 -29.93
C ARG A 369 3.41 -19.37 -29.39
N ASP A 370 4.05 -20.53 -29.38
CA ASP A 370 5.41 -20.73 -28.84
C ASP A 370 5.62 -20.09 -27.45
N ASP A 371 4.68 -20.35 -26.54
CA ASP A 371 4.61 -19.82 -25.17
C ASP A 371 4.42 -18.29 -25.04
N ASN A 372 4.24 -17.56 -26.15
CA ASN A 372 3.89 -16.14 -26.13
C ASN A 372 2.38 -15.93 -26.27
N THR A 373 1.81 -15.08 -25.42
CA THR A 373 0.40 -14.68 -25.47
C THR A 373 0.16 -13.68 -26.60
N LEU A 374 -0.60 -14.07 -27.62
CA LEU A 374 -0.94 -13.19 -28.75
C LEU A 374 -2.13 -12.28 -28.41
N VAL A 375 -3.19 -12.87 -27.86
CA VAL A 375 -4.42 -12.16 -27.48
C VAL A 375 -5.01 -12.77 -26.22
N GLU A 376 -5.56 -11.90 -25.36
CA GLU A 376 -6.25 -12.26 -24.12
C GLU A 376 -7.75 -11.90 -24.21
N HIS A 377 -8.56 -12.55 -23.38
CA HIS A 377 -9.98 -12.25 -23.19
C HIS A 377 -10.86 -12.29 -24.45
N LEU A 378 -10.58 -13.20 -25.39
CA LEU A 378 -11.44 -13.45 -26.54
C LEU A 378 -12.78 -14.08 -26.12
N GLN A 379 -13.85 -13.63 -26.76
CA GLN A 379 -15.20 -14.17 -26.59
C GLN A 379 -15.63 -14.97 -27.82
N ILE A 380 -16.44 -16.00 -27.60
CA ILE A 380 -16.98 -16.82 -28.69
C ILE A 380 -18.30 -16.24 -29.18
N LYS A 381 -18.39 -16.06 -30.50
CA LYS A 381 -19.63 -15.72 -31.20
C LYS A 381 -20.50 -16.94 -31.46
N SER A 382 -19.88 -18.04 -31.89
CA SER A 382 -20.58 -19.30 -32.18
C SER A 382 -19.64 -20.49 -32.00
N MET A 383 -20.18 -21.59 -31.47
CA MET A 383 -19.46 -22.85 -31.32
C MET A 383 -20.33 -23.99 -31.85
N GLN A 384 -19.73 -24.83 -32.69
CA GLN A 384 -20.40 -25.92 -33.38
C GLN A 384 -19.62 -27.22 -33.28
N LYS A 385 -20.35 -28.34 -33.26
CA LYS A 385 -19.80 -29.68 -33.39
C LYS A 385 -20.65 -30.47 -34.37
N ASN A 386 -20.01 -31.09 -35.37
CA ASN A 386 -20.73 -31.86 -36.41
C ASN A 386 -21.88 -31.09 -37.09
N ARG A 387 -21.70 -29.78 -37.32
CA ARG A 387 -22.72 -28.85 -37.87
C ARG A 387 -23.96 -28.61 -36.97
N GLN A 388 -23.87 -28.93 -35.69
CA GLN A 388 -24.88 -28.57 -34.69
C GLN A 388 -24.29 -27.52 -33.75
N ASP A 389 -25.08 -26.48 -33.44
CA ASP A 389 -24.71 -25.47 -32.45
C ASP A 389 -24.65 -26.11 -31.06
N VAL A 390 -23.54 -25.90 -30.36
CA VAL A 390 -23.31 -26.45 -29.02
C VAL A 390 -22.83 -25.35 -28.08
N THR A 391 -23.33 -25.38 -26.85
CA THR A 391 -22.93 -24.42 -25.81
C THR A 391 -21.65 -24.82 -25.10
N THR A 392 -21.36 -26.12 -25.01
CA THR A 392 -20.17 -26.66 -24.37
C THR A 392 -19.53 -27.78 -25.19
N LEU A 393 -18.21 -27.88 -25.11
CA LEU A 393 -17.44 -29.01 -25.64
C LEU A 393 -16.99 -29.92 -24.50
N GLN A 394 -16.94 -31.21 -24.77
CA GLN A 394 -16.49 -32.22 -23.80
C GLN A 394 -14.98 -32.48 -23.95
N LYS A 395 -14.36 -32.96 -22.86
CA LYS A 395 -12.94 -33.37 -22.88
C LYS A 395 -12.70 -34.41 -23.97
N GLY A 396 -11.64 -34.21 -24.77
CA GLY A 396 -11.30 -35.09 -25.89
C GLY A 396 -12.20 -34.94 -27.12
N SER A 397 -13.13 -33.98 -27.13
CA SER A 397 -13.90 -33.66 -28.32
C SER A 397 -12.98 -33.14 -29.43
N ARG A 398 -13.02 -33.81 -30.57
CA ARG A 398 -12.28 -33.42 -31.78
C ARG A 398 -13.17 -32.66 -32.75
N LEU A 399 -12.55 -31.83 -33.60
CA LEU A 399 -13.24 -31.12 -34.68
C LEU A 399 -14.38 -30.19 -34.22
N GLY A 400 -14.17 -29.47 -33.10
CA GLY A 400 -15.05 -28.35 -32.75
C GLY A 400 -14.78 -27.17 -33.69
N ALA A 401 -15.81 -26.49 -34.17
CA ALA A 401 -15.66 -25.26 -34.94
C ALA A 401 -16.05 -24.07 -34.05
N ILE A 402 -15.15 -23.12 -33.89
CA ILE A 402 -15.35 -21.92 -33.07
C ILE A 402 -15.19 -20.68 -33.96
N ILE A 403 -16.09 -19.72 -33.76
CA ILE A 403 -16.01 -18.38 -34.34
C ILE A 403 -15.89 -17.41 -33.16
N PHE A 404 -14.83 -16.60 -33.16
CA PHE A 404 -14.61 -15.56 -32.14
C PHE A 404 -15.31 -14.26 -32.52
N ASP A 405 -15.66 -13.45 -31.52
CA ASP A 405 -16.30 -12.14 -31.68
C ASP A 405 -15.27 -10.99 -31.63
N SER A 406 -14.15 -11.14 -32.34
CA SER A 406 -13.07 -10.16 -32.35
C SER A 406 -12.47 -9.97 -33.74
N GLU A 407 -11.72 -8.89 -33.92
CA GLU A 407 -10.97 -8.57 -35.16
C GLU A 407 -9.65 -9.36 -35.27
N PHE A 408 -9.37 -10.27 -34.34
CA PHE A 408 -8.15 -11.06 -34.41
C PHE A 408 -8.34 -12.24 -35.37
N ASP A 409 -7.65 -12.20 -36.50
CA ASP A 409 -7.73 -13.22 -37.56
C ASP A 409 -6.44 -14.05 -37.74
N ASP A 410 -5.35 -13.74 -37.04
CA ASP A 410 -4.05 -14.46 -37.17
C ASP A 410 -4.00 -15.75 -36.35
N PHE A 411 -4.99 -16.64 -36.56
CA PHE A 411 -4.95 -17.99 -36.02
C PHE A 411 -4.11 -18.89 -36.92
N GLN A 412 -3.23 -19.69 -36.32
CA GLN A 412 -2.42 -20.68 -37.02
C GLN A 412 -2.67 -22.08 -36.47
N GLU A 413 -2.43 -23.08 -37.32
CA GLU A 413 -2.48 -24.47 -36.90
C GLU A 413 -1.44 -24.71 -35.81
N ARG A 414 -1.82 -25.49 -34.79
CA ARG A 414 -1.03 -25.80 -33.59
C ARG A 414 -0.92 -24.69 -32.54
N ASP A 415 -1.59 -23.55 -32.73
CA ASP A 415 -1.74 -22.57 -31.66
C ASP A 415 -2.47 -23.20 -30.46
N THR A 416 -2.06 -22.83 -29.25
CA THR A 416 -2.67 -23.31 -28.00
C THR A 416 -3.66 -22.27 -27.51
N ILE A 417 -4.89 -22.68 -27.22
CA ILE A 417 -5.90 -21.78 -26.66
C ILE A 417 -6.21 -22.22 -25.23
N ASN A 418 -6.00 -21.31 -24.30
CA ASN A 418 -6.35 -21.48 -22.90
C ASN A 418 -7.77 -20.95 -22.66
N VAL A 419 -8.56 -21.73 -21.91
CA VAL A 419 -9.94 -21.40 -21.59
C VAL A 419 -10.01 -20.93 -20.14
N PHE A 420 -10.64 -19.79 -19.93
CA PHE A 420 -10.80 -19.15 -18.63
C PHE A 420 -12.27 -18.98 -18.28
N GLU A 421 -12.64 -19.45 -17.10
CA GLU A 421 -13.93 -19.15 -16.49
C GLU A 421 -13.83 -17.85 -15.71
N ARG A 422 -14.73 -16.91 -16.03
CA ARG A 422 -14.88 -15.67 -15.27
C ARG A 422 -15.70 -15.97 -14.03
N SER A 423 -15.05 -15.93 -12.88
CA SER A 423 -15.69 -16.07 -11.57
C SER A 423 -15.58 -14.77 -10.80
N GLN A 424 -16.53 -14.52 -9.89
CA GLN A 424 -16.41 -13.40 -8.96
C GLN A 424 -15.33 -13.72 -7.93
N ARG A 425 -14.48 -12.74 -7.62
CA ARG A 425 -13.47 -12.84 -6.57
C ARG A 425 -14.19 -13.04 -5.24
N LEU A 426 -13.98 -14.20 -4.64
CA LEU A 426 -14.50 -14.50 -3.32
C LEU A 426 -13.71 -13.74 -2.26
N PRO A 427 -14.35 -13.36 -1.14
CA PRO A 427 -13.62 -12.86 0.01
C PRO A 427 -12.63 -13.92 0.51
N PRO A 428 -11.49 -13.50 1.09
CA PRO A 428 -10.57 -14.40 1.77
C PRO A 428 -11.31 -15.28 2.78
N ASP A 429 -10.94 -16.55 2.90
CA ASP A 429 -11.63 -17.55 3.74
C ASP A 429 -11.80 -17.11 5.21
N PHE A 430 -10.88 -16.27 5.71
CA PHE A 430 -10.93 -15.75 7.07
C PHE A 430 -11.90 -14.56 7.26
N LEU A 431 -12.42 -13.98 6.19
CA LEU A 431 -13.47 -12.95 6.20
C LEU A 431 -14.87 -13.57 6.11
N THR A 432 -15.23 -14.39 7.10
CA THR A 432 -16.56 -15.02 7.19
C THR A 432 -17.61 -14.15 7.89
N SER A 433 -17.20 -13.05 8.53
CA SER A 433 -18.09 -12.15 9.26
C SER A 433 -18.92 -11.27 8.32
N ARG A 434 -20.22 -11.59 8.15
CA ARG A 434 -21.19 -10.87 7.31
C ARG A 434 -21.25 -9.34 7.53
N ARG A 435 -20.90 -8.85 8.72
CA ARG A 435 -20.99 -7.42 9.08
C ARG A 435 -19.98 -6.56 8.31
N TYR A 436 -18.80 -7.10 7.99
CA TYR A 436 -17.74 -6.36 7.32
C TYR A 436 -17.95 -6.35 5.79
N LEU A 437 -18.46 -7.44 5.22
CA LEU A 437 -18.79 -7.57 3.80
C LEU A 437 -19.88 -6.59 3.32
N GLN A 438 -20.64 -5.99 4.25
CA GLN A 438 -21.66 -4.98 3.92
C GLN A 438 -21.13 -3.54 3.94
N SER A 439 -19.88 -3.33 4.38
CA SER A 439 -19.24 -2.01 4.49
C SER A 439 -18.20 -1.71 3.40
N ALA A 440 -17.83 -2.73 2.63
CA ALA A 440 -17.09 -2.60 1.37
C ALA A 440 -18.08 -2.37 0.23
#